data_AF-A0A1R2BTB4-F1
#
_entry.id   AF-A0A1R2BTB4-F1
#
_cell.length_a   1.000
_cell.length_b   1.000
_cell.length_c   1.000
_cell.angle_alpha   90.00
_cell.angle_beta   90.00
_cell.angle_gamma   90.00
#
_symmetry.space_group_name_H-M   'P 1'
#
loop_
_entity.id
_entity.type
_entity.pdbx_description
1 polymer ?
#
loop_
_entity_poly.entity_id
_entity_poly.type
_entity_poly.pdbx_seq_one_letter_code
_entity_poly.pdbx_strand_id
1 'polypeptide(L)'
;MLLKALKYCSRTFTSTPDIFRFPSTHTFEVTPENAEVFVRRVIKCVRERLVKYDPQRWQDVEFSYESHWLRPNEGVDVATCIQVHEALEKEFKVEIMDARVLITDIPTACAIVSGYESLI
;
A
#
# COMPACT_ATOMS: atom_id res chain seq x y z
N MET A 1 15.46 -19.43 -11.75
CA MET A 1 14.60 -19.62 -10.56
C MET A 1 13.79 -18.36 -10.23
N LEU A 2 13.16 -17.73 -11.23
CA LEU A 2 12.26 -16.56 -11.07
C LEU A 2 10.84 -16.83 -11.57
N LEU A 3 10.55 -18.09 -11.94
CA LEU A 3 9.28 -18.51 -12.56
C LEU A 3 8.32 -19.24 -11.60
N LYS A 4 8.63 -19.27 -10.29
CA LYS A 4 7.76 -19.94 -9.30
C LYS A 4 6.77 -19.00 -8.59
N ALA A 5 6.95 -17.69 -8.66
CA ALA A 5 6.04 -16.73 -8.05
C ALA A 5 4.70 -16.56 -8.81
N LEU A 6 4.66 -16.89 -10.11
CA LEU A 6 3.48 -16.76 -10.97
C LEU A 6 2.42 -17.86 -10.78
N LYS A 7 2.61 -18.81 -9.86
CA LYS A 7 1.75 -20.01 -9.76
C LYS A 7 0.72 -20.01 -8.64
N TYR A 8 0.64 -18.95 -7.82
CA TYR A 8 -0.23 -18.92 -6.64
C TYR A 8 -1.48 -18.03 -6.72
N CYS A 9 -1.67 -17.23 -7.77
CA CYS A 9 -2.86 -16.38 -7.90
C CYS A 9 -3.98 -17.09 -8.68
N SER A 10 -4.53 -18.16 -8.12
CA SER A 10 -5.82 -18.72 -8.52
C SER A 10 -6.72 -18.84 -7.30
N ARG A 11 -7.28 -17.70 -6.87
CA ARG A 11 -8.50 -17.67 -6.06
C ARG A 11 -9.42 -16.61 -6.64
N THR A 12 -10.42 -17.06 -7.37
CA THR A 12 -11.56 -16.26 -7.83
C THR A 12 -12.30 -15.68 -6.63
N PHE A 13 -12.21 -14.36 -6.45
CA PHE A 13 -13.24 -13.61 -5.72
C PHE A 13 -14.27 -13.15 -6.74
N THR A 14 -15.43 -13.79 -6.72
CA THR A 14 -16.60 -13.39 -7.50
C THR A 14 -17.21 -12.12 -6.88
N SER A 15 -17.38 -11.09 -7.70
CA SER A 15 -17.89 -9.74 -7.41
C SER A 15 -16.85 -8.73 -6.88
N THR A 16 -16.07 -8.18 -7.81
CA THR A 16 -15.49 -6.85 -7.65
C THR A 16 -16.61 -5.81 -7.80
N PRO A 17 -16.87 -4.95 -6.79
CA PRO A 17 -17.73 -3.79 -7.02
C PRO A 17 -17.03 -2.88 -8.03
N ASP A 18 -17.79 -2.36 -8.99
CA ASP A 18 -17.29 -1.49 -10.07
C ASP A 18 -16.36 -0.41 -9.52
N ILE A 19 -15.08 -0.55 -9.82
CA ILE A 19 -14.05 0.43 -9.47
C ILE A 19 -14.27 1.61 -10.42
N PHE A 20 -15.10 2.56 -9.99
CA PHE A 20 -15.24 3.85 -10.63
C PHE A 20 -13.93 4.61 -10.44
N ARG A 21 -13.06 4.52 -11.47
CA ARG A 21 -11.82 5.27 -11.57
C ARG A 21 -12.14 6.74 -11.83
N PHE A 22 -11.79 7.60 -10.89
CA PHE A 22 -11.50 8.99 -11.24
C PHE A 22 -10.06 9.02 -11.76
N PRO A 23 -9.78 9.69 -12.89
CA PRO A 23 -8.43 9.78 -13.40
C PRO A 23 -7.58 10.46 -12.33
N SER A 24 -6.63 9.72 -11.75
CA SER A 24 -5.58 10.35 -10.97
C SER A 24 -4.97 11.44 -11.86
N THR A 25 -4.78 12.64 -11.32
CA THR A 25 -4.13 13.74 -12.09
C THR A 25 -2.69 13.40 -12.49
N HIS A 26 -2.14 12.29 -11.99
CA HIS A 26 -0.91 11.65 -12.42
C HIS A 26 -1.08 10.13 -12.44
N THR A 27 -0.96 9.51 -13.60
CA THR A 27 -0.80 8.05 -13.74
C THR A 27 0.68 7.72 -13.54
N PHE A 28 1.04 7.16 -12.38
CA PHE A 28 2.38 6.61 -12.20
C PHE A 28 2.43 5.24 -12.88
N GLU A 29 2.98 5.17 -14.09
CA GLU A 29 3.09 3.91 -14.83
C GLU A 29 4.17 3.00 -14.21
N VAL A 30 3.71 1.98 -13.48
CA VAL A 30 4.59 0.93 -12.96
C VAL A 30 4.92 -0.05 -14.08
N THR A 31 6.20 -0.18 -14.43
CA THR A 31 6.75 -1.15 -15.37
C THR A 31 7.58 -2.20 -14.61
N PRO A 32 7.84 -3.40 -15.18
CA PRO A 32 8.66 -4.41 -14.52
C PRO A 32 10.06 -3.93 -14.12
N GLU A 33 10.59 -2.95 -14.86
CA GLU A 33 11.92 -2.37 -14.65
C GLU A 33 11.95 -1.35 -13.51
N ASN A 34 10.83 -0.67 -13.24
CA ASN A 34 10.72 0.35 -12.19
C ASN A 34 10.01 -0.14 -10.91
N ALA A 35 9.42 -1.33 -10.95
CA ALA A 35 8.59 -1.88 -9.87
C ALA A 35 9.35 -1.97 -8.54
N GLU A 36 10.62 -2.40 -8.55
CA GLU A 36 11.41 -2.50 -7.32
C GLU A 36 11.66 -1.11 -6.70
N VAL A 37 11.99 -0.13 -7.54
CA VAL A 37 12.21 1.26 -7.11
C VAL A 37 10.92 1.87 -6.57
N PHE A 38 9.79 1.58 -7.22
CA PHE A 38 8.47 1.99 -6.77
C PHE A 38 8.12 1.43 -5.39
N VAL A 39 8.25 0.11 -5.19
CA VAL A 39 7.97 -0.55 -3.90
C VAL A 39 8.87 0.02 -2.80
N ARG A 40 10.17 0.21 -3.08
CA ARG A 40 11.09 0.84 -2.12
C ARG A 40 10.66 2.26 -1.75
N ARG A 41 10.10 3.02 -2.70
CA ARG A 41 9.59 4.37 -2.44
C ARG A 41 8.33 4.36 -1.58
N VAL A 42 7.40 3.43 -1.81
CA VAL A 42 6.21 3.25 -0.97
C VAL A 42 6.63 2.88 0.45
N ILE A 43 7.50 1.87 0.61
CA ILE A 43 8.02 1.44 1.92
C ILE A 43 8.68 2.61 2.65
N LYS A 44 9.52 3.38 1.97
CA LYS A 44 10.19 4.55 2.54
C LYS A 44 9.17 5.59 3.03
N CYS A 45 8.20 5.94 2.18
CA CYS A 45 7.15 6.91 2.51
C CYS A 45 6.36 6.50 3.75
N VAL A 46 5.90 5.24 3.81
CA VAL A 46 5.15 4.70 4.94
C VAL A 46 6.00 4.71 6.21
N ARG A 47 7.24 4.20 6.14
CA ARG A 47 8.14 4.14 7.30
C ARG A 47 8.41 5.54 7.87
N GLU A 48 8.81 6.50 7.04
CA GLU A 48 9.11 7.86 7.48
C GLU A 48 7.89 8.52 8.14
N ARG A 49 6.69 8.27 7.60
CA ARG A 49 5.45 8.79 8.18
C ARG A 49 5.15 8.17 9.55
N LEU A 50 5.27 6.86 9.67
CA LEU A 50 4.97 6.11 10.88
C LEU A 50 5.96 6.46 12.00
N VAL A 51 7.24 6.53 11.70
CA VAL A 51 8.29 6.97 12.65
C VAL A 51 8.03 8.39 13.14
N LYS A 52 7.57 9.29 12.27
CA LYS A 52 7.24 10.67 12.66
C LYS A 52 5.98 10.75 13.54
N TYR A 53 4.99 9.90 13.27
CA TYR A 53 3.72 9.89 14.01
C TYR A 53 3.87 9.26 15.39
N ASP A 54 4.50 8.09 15.47
CA ASP A 54 4.71 7.34 16.71
C ASP A 54 6.12 6.70 16.71
N PRO A 55 7.15 7.47 17.11
CA PRO A 55 8.52 6.98 17.10
C PRO A 55 8.73 5.83 18.10
N GLN A 56 8.00 5.80 19.22
CA GLN A 56 8.14 4.74 20.22
C GLN A 56 7.77 3.37 19.65
N ARG A 57 6.79 3.33 18.75
CA ARG A 57 6.34 2.10 18.11
C ARG A 57 7.18 1.72 16.88
N TRP A 58 7.64 2.69 16.10
CA TRP A 58 8.12 2.44 14.73
C TRP A 58 9.62 2.69 14.48
N GLN A 59 10.35 3.35 15.39
CA GLN A 59 11.72 3.83 15.12
C GLN A 59 12.70 2.70 14.78
N ASP A 60 12.63 1.58 15.50
CA ASP A 60 13.52 0.43 15.32
C ASP A 60 12.87 -0.72 14.53
N VAL A 61 11.71 -0.47 13.92
CA VAL A 61 11.00 -1.48 13.13
C VAL A 61 11.53 -1.50 11.69
N GLU A 62 11.95 -2.68 11.24
CA GLU A 62 12.28 -2.90 9.84
C GLU A 62 11.01 -3.06 9.00
N PHE A 63 10.95 -2.34 7.89
CA PHE A 63 9.84 -2.42 6.94
C PHE A 63 10.28 -3.17 5.67
N SER A 64 9.47 -4.16 5.30
CA SER A 64 9.59 -4.96 4.09
C SER A 64 8.27 -4.93 3.31
N TYR A 65 8.22 -5.62 2.17
CA TYR A 65 6.97 -5.73 1.40
C TYR A 65 5.86 -6.48 2.14
N GLU A 66 6.19 -7.33 3.12
CA GLU A 66 5.21 -8.11 3.90
C GLU A 66 4.76 -7.38 5.19
N SER A 67 5.25 -6.15 5.39
CA SER A 67 4.93 -5.37 6.58
C SER A 67 3.47 -4.95 6.64
N HIS A 68 2.92 -5.06 7.84
CA HIS A 68 1.58 -4.66 8.22
C HIS A 68 1.64 -3.79 9.49
N TRP A 69 0.69 -2.88 9.66
CA TRP A 69 0.64 -1.95 10.81
C TRP A 69 -0.58 -2.14 11.71
N LEU A 70 -0.97 -3.40 11.89
CA LEU A 70 -2.03 -3.82 12.80
C LEU A 70 -1.64 -3.62 14.27
N ARG A 71 -2.65 -3.56 15.14
CA ARG A 71 -2.47 -3.60 16.60
C ARG A 71 -1.98 -4.99 17.02
N PRO A 72 -1.42 -5.12 18.26
CA PRO A 72 -0.96 -6.41 18.78
C PRO A 72 -2.01 -7.54 18.80
N ASN A 73 -3.29 -7.19 18.78
CA ASN A 73 -4.42 -8.13 18.73
C ASN A 73 -4.95 -8.35 17.30
N GLU A 74 -4.14 -8.06 16.28
CA GLU A 74 -4.52 -8.07 14.85
C GLU A 74 -5.65 -7.08 14.51
N GLY A 75 -6.01 -6.20 15.44
CA GLY A 75 -7.01 -5.17 15.22
C GLY A 75 -6.51 -4.09 14.26
N VAL A 76 -7.38 -3.63 13.38
CA VAL A 76 -7.08 -2.50 12.48
C VAL A 76 -6.88 -1.23 13.31
N ASP A 77 -5.73 -0.59 13.12
CA ASP A 77 -5.42 0.67 13.77
C ASP A 77 -5.78 1.85 12.86
N VAL A 78 -7.05 2.27 12.92
CA VAL A 78 -7.62 3.28 12.01
C VAL A 78 -6.80 4.58 12.00
N ALA A 79 -6.36 5.05 13.18
CA ALA A 79 -5.55 6.27 13.28
C ALA A 79 -4.24 6.15 12.49
N THR A 80 -3.56 5.01 12.61
CA THR A 80 -2.33 4.72 11.87
C THR A 80 -2.59 4.63 10.36
N CYS A 81 -3.71 4.02 9.95
CA CYS A 81 -4.10 3.94 8.54
C CYS A 81 -4.30 5.34 7.93
N ILE A 82 -5.02 6.24 8.64
CA ILE A 82 -5.22 7.63 8.20
C ILE A 82 -3.88 8.35 8.01
N GLN A 83 -2.94 8.20 8.94
CA GLN A 83 -1.61 8.82 8.80
C GLN A 83 -0.87 8.33 7.55
N VAL A 84 -0.99 7.04 7.24
CA VAL A 84 -0.40 6.44 6.04
C VAL A 84 -1.07 6.97 4.78
N HIS A 85 -2.40 7.05 4.75
CA HIS A 85 -3.13 7.56 3.58
C HIS A 85 -2.71 8.98 3.23
N GLU A 86 -2.73 9.91 4.20
CA GLU A 86 -2.29 11.30 4.00
C GLU A 86 -0.87 11.39 3.42
N ALA A 87 0.03 10.50 3.85
CA ALA A 87 1.40 10.47 3.35
C ALA A 87 1.48 9.98 1.90
N LEU A 88 0.76 8.90 1.57
CA LEU A 88 0.71 8.36 0.22
C LEU A 88 0.05 9.34 -0.75
N GLU A 89 -1.05 9.97 -0.37
CA GLU A 89 -1.71 11.02 -1.16
C GLU A 89 -0.77 12.18 -1.45
N LYS A 90 -0.03 12.64 -0.43
CA LYS A 90 0.90 13.76 -0.58
C LYS A 90 2.11 13.42 -1.46
N GLU A 91 2.68 12.23 -1.29
CA GLU A 91 3.89 11.77 -1.98
C GLU A 91 3.60 11.40 -3.45
N PHE A 92 2.52 10.68 -3.69
CA PHE A 92 2.19 10.12 -5.00
C PHE A 92 1.11 10.90 -5.76
N LYS A 93 0.52 11.93 -5.15
CA LYS A 93 -0.55 12.75 -5.76
C LYS A 93 -1.76 11.92 -6.18
N VAL A 94 -2.09 10.94 -5.34
CA VAL A 94 -3.29 10.10 -5.45
C VAL A 94 -4.34 10.56 -4.44
N GLU A 95 -5.58 10.14 -4.63
CA GLU A 95 -6.68 10.37 -3.69
C GLU A 95 -7.10 9.02 -3.10
N ILE A 96 -7.07 8.89 -1.78
CA ILE A 96 -7.42 7.67 -1.05
C ILE A 96 -8.68 7.95 -0.24
N MET A 97 -9.78 7.29 -0.60
CA MET A 97 -11.03 7.44 0.13
C MET A 97 -11.06 6.55 1.37
N ASP A 98 -10.73 7.12 2.53
CA ASP A 98 -10.76 6.45 3.85
C ASP A 98 -12.06 5.69 4.14
N ALA A 99 -13.20 6.23 3.66
CA ALA A 99 -14.52 5.64 3.85
C ALA A 99 -14.71 4.32 3.09
N ARG A 100 -13.82 3.99 2.14
CA ARG A 100 -13.92 2.81 1.27
C ARG A 100 -12.84 1.78 1.53
N VAL A 101 -11.62 2.23 1.83
CA VAL A 101 -10.48 1.33 2.03
C VAL A 101 -9.63 1.85 3.17
N LEU A 102 -9.23 0.93 4.07
CA LEU A 102 -8.20 1.17 5.06
C LEU A 102 -6.98 0.34 4.68
N ILE A 103 -5.88 1.01 4.38
CA ILE A 103 -4.63 0.38 4.01
C ILE A 103 -3.95 -0.07 5.30
N THR A 104 -3.72 -1.38 5.42
CA THR A 104 -3.12 -2.02 6.61
C THR A 104 -1.72 -2.58 6.38
N ASP A 105 -1.27 -2.59 5.12
CA ASP A 105 -0.09 -3.30 4.66
C ASP A 105 0.49 -2.69 3.38
N ILE A 106 1.77 -2.95 3.15
CA ILE A 106 2.52 -2.43 1.99
C ILE A 106 1.99 -2.93 0.63
N PRO A 107 1.58 -4.20 0.45
CA PRO A 107 1.03 -4.67 -0.82
C PRO A 107 -0.22 -3.89 -1.23
N THR A 108 -1.15 -3.69 -0.30
CA THR A 108 -2.36 -2.89 -0.53
C THR A 108 -2.01 -1.44 -0.86
N ALA A 109 -1.03 -0.85 -0.19
CA ALA A 109 -0.54 0.49 -0.51
C ALA A 109 -0.01 0.57 -1.96
N CYS A 110 0.79 -0.40 -2.37
CA CYS A 110 1.33 -0.48 -3.73
C CYS A 110 0.22 -0.61 -4.77
N ALA A 111 -0.78 -1.46 -4.54
CA ALA A 111 -1.90 -1.66 -5.45
C ALA A 111 -2.70 -0.37 -5.66
N ILE A 112 -3.03 0.33 -4.57
CA ILE A 112 -3.82 1.57 -4.62
C ILE A 112 -3.03 2.70 -5.31
N VAL A 113 -1.77 2.89 -4.91
CA VAL A 113 -0.94 3.98 -5.44
C VAL A 113 -0.61 3.77 -6.92
N SER A 114 -0.39 2.53 -7.35
CA SER A 114 -0.09 2.21 -8.74
C SER A 114 -1.33 2.24 -9.64
N GLY A 115 -2.54 2.18 -9.07
CA GLY A 115 -3.79 2.01 -9.83
C GLY A 115 -3.92 0.64 -10.49
N TYR A 116 -3.03 -0.32 -10.19
CA TYR A 116 -3.09 -1.69 -10.69
C TYR A 116 -3.81 -2.59 -9.68
N GLU A 117 -5.04 -2.97 -10.02
CA GLU A 117 -5.84 -3.96 -9.29
C GLU A 117 -5.20 -5.36 -9.24
N SER A 118 -4.21 -5.64 -10.09
CA SER A 118 -3.60 -6.96 -10.26
C SER A 118 -2.49 -7.31 -9.26
N LEU A 119 -2.26 -6.48 -8.23
CA LEU A 119 -1.26 -6.73 -7.17
C LEU A 119 -1.87 -7.25 -5.85
N ILE A 120 -3.18 -7.50 -5.84
CA ILE A 120 -3.94 -8.06 -4.71
C ILE A 120 -4.17 -9.56 -4.92
#